data_AF-A0A4P9ZP49-F1
#
_entry.id   AF-A0A4P9ZP49-F1
#
_cell.length_a   1.000
_cell.length_b   1.000
_cell.length_c   1.000
_cell.angle_alpha   90.00
_cell.angle_beta   90.00
_cell.angle_gamma   90.00
#
_symmetry.space_group_name_H-M   'P 1'
#
loop_
_entity.id
_entity.type
_entity.pdbx_description
1 polymer ?
#
loop_
_entity_poly.entity_id
_entity_poly.type
_entity_poly.pdbx_seq_one_letter_code
_entity_poly.pdbx_strand_id
1 'polypeptide(L)'
;MSNDSPTAASHAHGMEDYDDVKEQDRFLPIANVARIMKRALPDNAKIAKEAKETVQECVSEFISFITSEASDRCQQEKRKTINGEDILWAMQSLGFENYAEALKMYLHRYREVRI
;
A
#
# COMPACT_ATOMS: atom_id res chain seq x y z
N MET A 1 -36.80 -9.74 51.41
CA MET A 1 -36.47 -11.10 50.93
C MET A 1 -37.31 -11.36 49.70
N SER A 2 -36.67 -11.49 48.54
CA SER A 2 -37.09 -12.15 47.28
C SER A 2 -36.32 -11.52 46.11
N ASN A 3 -35.64 -12.41 45.37
CA ASN A 3 -34.80 -12.24 44.18
C ASN A 3 -35.31 -11.27 43.10
N ASP A 4 -34.39 -10.63 42.37
CA ASP A 4 -34.00 -11.11 41.03
C ASP A 4 -32.79 -10.33 40.49
N SER A 5 -31.79 -11.09 40.02
CA SER A 5 -30.68 -10.59 39.20
C SER A 5 -31.15 -10.45 37.75
N PRO A 6 -30.60 -9.49 36.98
CA PRO A 6 -30.41 -9.69 35.57
C PRO A 6 -28.92 -9.77 35.25
N THR A 7 -28.55 -10.94 34.74
CA THR A 7 -27.37 -11.24 33.94
C THR A 7 -27.13 -10.15 32.89
N ALA A 8 -26.05 -9.38 33.04
CA ALA A 8 -25.54 -8.54 31.96
C ALA A 8 -24.77 -9.44 30.97
N ALA A 9 -25.48 -9.85 29.92
CA ALA A 9 -24.91 -10.54 28.78
C ALA A 9 -23.85 -9.67 28.11
N SER A 10 -22.63 -10.22 28.02
CA SER A 10 -21.53 -9.72 27.21
C SER A 10 -21.98 -9.36 25.80
N HIS A 11 -21.94 -8.06 25.47
CA HIS A 11 -22.02 -7.58 24.09
C HIS A 11 -20.62 -7.67 23.47
N ALA A 12 -20.25 -8.86 23.02
CA ALA A 12 -19.14 -9.07 22.09
C ALA A 12 -19.72 -9.19 20.68
N HIS A 13 -20.21 -8.09 20.10
CA HIS A 13 -20.61 -8.07 18.70
C HIS A 13 -20.55 -6.65 18.13
N GLY A 14 -19.35 -6.18 17.83
CA GLY A 14 -19.17 -4.86 17.23
C GLY A 14 -17.76 -4.51 16.77
N MET A 15 -16.81 -5.46 16.76
CA MET A 15 -15.41 -5.16 16.42
C MET A 15 -14.99 -5.66 15.04
N GLU A 16 -15.76 -6.52 14.38
CA GLU A 16 -15.37 -7.16 13.11
C GLU A 16 -15.67 -6.28 11.87
N ASP A 17 -16.66 -5.39 11.93
CA ASP A 17 -17.08 -4.59 10.76
C ASP A 17 -16.23 -3.32 10.53
N TYR A 18 -15.51 -2.86 11.57
CA TYR A 18 -14.68 -1.64 11.48
C TYR A 18 -13.27 -1.88 10.92
N ASP A 19 -12.78 -3.11 10.98
CA ASP A 19 -11.47 -3.49 10.44
C ASP A 19 -11.54 -3.79 8.94
N ASP A 20 -12.63 -4.41 8.45
CA ASP A 20 -12.77 -4.80 7.04
C ASP A 20 -12.87 -3.59 6.09
N VAL A 21 -13.57 -2.53 6.52
CA VAL A 21 -13.65 -1.26 5.75
C VAL A 21 -12.27 -0.58 5.67
N LYS A 22 -11.49 -0.63 6.75
CA LYS A 22 -10.12 -0.08 6.77
C LYS A 22 -9.17 -0.91 5.94
N GLU A 23 -9.38 -2.20 5.83
CA GLU A 23 -8.54 -3.09 5.04
C GLU A 23 -8.68 -2.83 3.55
N GLN A 24 -9.91 -2.59 3.05
CA GLN A 24 -10.12 -2.21 1.66
C GLN A 24 -9.49 -0.86 1.30
N ASP A 25 -9.44 0.10 2.23
CA ASP A 25 -8.76 1.39 2.04
C ASP A 25 -7.23 1.24 1.83
N ARG A 26 -6.64 0.11 2.26
CA ARG A 26 -5.21 -0.18 2.05
C ARG A 26 -4.91 -0.67 0.63
N PHE A 27 -5.92 -1.12 -0.10
CA PHE A 27 -5.74 -1.73 -1.41
C PHE A 27 -5.95 -0.75 -2.55
N LEU A 28 -5.08 -0.84 -3.56
CA LEU A 28 -5.32 -0.15 -4.82
C LEU A 28 -6.56 -0.74 -5.52
N PRO A 29 -7.34 0.05 -6.28
CA PRO A 29 -8.50 -0.47 -6.97
C PRO A 29 -8.13 -1.65 -7.90
N ILE A 30 -8.75 -2.81 -7.68
CA ILE A 30 -8.44 -4.06 -8.40
C ILE A 30 -8.51 -3.91 -9.92
N ALA A 31 -9.41 -3.06 -10.42
CA ALA A 31 -9.55 -2.77 -11.85
C ALA A 31 -8.31 -2.07 -12.45
N ASN A 32 -7.65 -1.21 -11.67
CA ASN A 32 -6.43 -0.52 -12.10
C ASN A 32 -5.25 -1.49 -12.11
N VAL A 33 -5.12 -2.33 -11.08
CA VAL A 33 -4.11 -3.40 -11.01
C VAL A 33 -4.27 -4.36 -12.18
N ALA A 34 -5.48 -4.90 -12.39
CA ALA A 34 -5.77 -5.82 -13.48
C ALA A 34 -5.48 -5.24 -14.87
N ARG A 35 -5.72 -3.93 -15.07
CA ARG A 35 -5.41 -3.24 -16.34
C ARG A 35 -3.90 -3.18 -16.60
N ILE A 36 -3.10 -2.91 -15.58
CA ILE A 36 -1.63 -2.88 -15.70
C ILE A 36 -1.10 -4.29 -15.95
N MET A 37 -1.57 -5.29 -15.18
CA MET A 37 -1.20 -6.69 -15.39
C MET A 37 -1.50 -7.14 -16.83
N LYS A 38 -2.66 -6.77 -17.37
CA LYS A 38 -3.06 -7.14 -18.74
C LYS A 38 -2.15 -6.51 -19.80
N ARG A 39 -1.65 -5.29 -19.59
CA ARG A 39 -0.70 -4.63 -20.51
C ARG A 39 0.67 -5.30 -20.56
N ALA A 40 1.04 -6.04 -19.52
CA ALA A 40 2.28 -6.82 -19.47
C ALA A 40 2.16 -8.19 -20.16
N LEU A 41 0.98 -8.54 -20.68
CA LEU A 41 0.68 -9.85 -21.27
C LEU A 41 0.16 -9.72 -22.71
N PRO A 42 0.20 -10.80 -23.51
CA PRO A 42 -0.44 -10.83 -24.82
C PRO A 42 -1.95 -10.52 -24.79
N ASP A 43 -2.48 -9.99 -25.89
CA ASP A 43 -3.87 -9.55 -26.01
C ASP A 43 -4.90 -10.66 -25.72
N ASN A 44 -4.57 -11.91 -26.02
CA ASN A 44 -5.43 -13.08 -25.78
C ASN A 44 -5.27 -13.71 -24.39
N ALA A 45 -4.29 -13.27 -23.59
CA ALA A 45 -4.02 -13.86 -22.27
C ALA A 45 -5.18 -13.62 -21.28
N LYS A 46 -5.46 -14.60 -20.42
CA LYS A 46 -6.43 -14.47 -19.33
C LYS A 46 -5.69 -14.43 -17.99
N ILE A 47 -6.22 -13.66 -17.04
CA ILE A 47 -5.67 -13.54 -15.68
C ILE A 47 -6.74 -14.03 -14.73
N ALA A 48 -6.41 -15.04 -13.92
CA ALA A 48 -7.28 -15.58 -12.88
C ALA A 48 -7.68 -14.49 -11.86
N LYS A 49 -8.82 -14.68 -11.18
CA LYS A 49 -9.27 -13.76 -10.12
C LYS A 49 -8.24 -13.70 -9.00
N GLU A 50 -7.85 -14.86 -8.47
CA GLU A 50 -6.87 -14.99 -7.39
C GLU A 50 -5.53 -14.33 -7.75
N ALA A 51 -5.05 -14.50 -8.99
CA ALA A 51 -3.81 -13.85 -9.43
C ALA A 51 -3.89 -12.31 -9.39
N LYS A 52 -5.06 -11.71 -9.64
CA LYS A 52 -5.24 -10.25 -9.53
C LYS A 52 -5.25 -9.81 -8.07
N GLU A 53 -5.89 -10.59 -7.19
CA GLU A 53 -5.96 -10.33 -5.75
C GLU A 53 -4.56 -10.45 -5.12
N THR A 54 -3.81 -11.51 -5.44
CA THR A 54 -2.41 -11.65 -4.98
C THR A 54 -1.55 -10.47 -5.42
N VAL A 55 -1.64 -10.03 -6.67
CA VAL A 55 -0.84 -8.88 -7.13
C VAL A 55 -1.31 -7.57 -6.50
N GLN A 56 -2.61 -7.42 -6.21
CA GLN A 56 -3.14 -6.27 -5.48
C GLN A 56 -2.57 -6.21 -4.05
N GLU A 57 -2.55 -7.33 -3.34
CA GLU A 57 -1.92 -7.44 -2.02
C GLU A 57 -0.42 -7.14 -2.11
N CYS A 58 0.30 -7.77 -3.04
CA CYS A 58 1.74 -7.55 -3.21
C CYS A 58 2.09 -6.09 -3.52
N VAL A 59 1.34 -5.40 -4.37
CA VAL A 59 1.64 -4.00 -4.72
C VAL A 59 1.30 -3.04 -3.59
N SER A 60 0.25 -3.33 -2.81
CA SER A 60 -0.06 -2.55 -1.61
C SER A 60 1.01 -2.74 -0.55
N GLU A 61 1.47 -3.98 -0.33
CA GLU A 61 2.57 -4.25 0.58
C GLU A 61 3.88 -3.63 0.09
N PHE A 62 4.13 -3.64 -1.21
CA PHE A 62 5.29 -2.97 -1.79
C PHE A 62 5.30 -1.47 -1.47
N ILE A 63 4.15 -0.78 -1.56
CA ILE A 63 4.05 0.63 -1.18
C ILE A 63 4.37 0.80 0.31
N SER A 64 3.77 -0.02 1.18
CA SER A 64 4.03 0.02 2.62
C SER A 64 5.49 -0.22 2.96
N PHE A 65 6.11 -1.23 2.36
CA PHE A 65 7.51 -1.63 2.58
C PHE A 65 8.51 -0.54 2.18
N ILE A 66 8.36 0.05 1.00
CA ILE A 66 9.24 1.15 0.59
C ILE A 66 9.01 2.39 1.47
N THR A 67 7.75 2.68 1.78
CA THR A 67 7.37 3.88 2.55
C THR A 67 7.86 3.77 4.00
N SER A 68 7.88 2.58 4.59
CA SER A 68 8.43 2.38 5.94
C SER A 68 9.91 2.69 6.00
N GLU A 69 10.71 2.20 5.04
CA GLU A 69 12.15 2.47 4.97
C GLU A 69 12.43 3.97 4.76
N ALA A 70 11.68 4.61 3.86
CA ALA A 70 11.79 6.05 3.64
C ALA A 70 11.37 6.87 4.88
N SER A 71 10.34 6.42 5.59
CA SER A 71 9.88 7.01 6.85
C SER A 71 10.98 6.94 7.92
N ASP A 72 11.61 5.78 8.09
CA ASP A 72 12.66 5.57 9.10
C ASP A 72 13.83 6.54 8.87
N ARG A 73 14.29 6.68 7.62
CA ARG A 73 15.31 7.68 7.28
C ARG A 73 14.83 9.11 7.56
N CYS A 74 13.61 9.47 7.14
CA CYS A 74 13.05 10.80 7.38
C CYS A 74 13.01 11.14 8.87
N GLN A 75 12.63 10.17 9.72
CA GLN A 75 12.60 10.32 11.17
C GLN A 75 13.99 10.45 11.78
N GLN A 76 14.96 9.65 11.32
CA GLN A 76 16.37 9.76 11.74
C GLN A 76 16.95 11.15 11.44
N GLU A 77 16.57 11.73 10.30
CA GLU A 77 16.94 13.10 9.90
C GLU A 77 16.08 14.20 10.57
N LYS A 78 15.22 13.85 11.53
CA LYS A 78 14.31 14.77 12.26
C LYS A 78 13.35 15.55 11.35
N ARG A 79 13.02 14.99 10.19
CA ARG A 79 12.03 15.55 9.25
C ARG A 79 10.67 14.90 9.49
N LYS A 80 9.60 15.66 9.23
CA LYS A 80 8.20 15.17 9.32
C LYS A 80 7.56 14.88 7.96
N THR A 81 8.25 15.22 6.88
CA THR A 81 7.73 15.11 5.52
C THR A 81 8.67 14.22 4.73
N ILE A 82 8.14 13.08 4.28
CA ILE A 82 8.79 12.20 3.31
C ILE A 82 8.71 12.88 1.94
N ASN A 83 9.84 13.01 1.28
CA ASN A 83 9.94 13.61 -0.06
C ASN A 83 10.39 12.57 -1.10
N GLY A 84 10.46 12.99 -2.38
CA GLY A 84 10.84 12.08 -3.47
C GLY A 84 12.26 11.51 -3.35
N GLU A 85 13.21 12.24 -2.76
CA GLU A 85 14.58 11.74 -2.56
C GLU A 85 14.63 10.64 -1.50
N ASP A 86 13.76 10.69 -0.49
CA ASP A 86 13.64 9.63 0.53
C ASP A 86 13.18 8.32 -0.08
N ILE A 87 12.20 8.39 -0.99
CA ILE A 87 11.71 7.22 -1.74
C ILE A 87 12.80 6.66 -2.65
N LEU A 88 13.52 7.52 -3.37
CA LEU A 88 14.63 7.09 -4.24
C LEU A 88 15.72 6.38 -3.45
N TRP A 89 16.05 6.88 -2.25
CA TRP A 89 17.00 6.23 -1.38
C TRP A 89 16.48 4.90 -0.85
N ALA A 90 15.24 4.83 -0.37
CA ALA A 90 14.67 3.58 0.13
C ALA A 90 14.68 2.49 -0.95
N MET A 91 14.34 2.83 -2.20
CA MET A 91 14.45 1.92 -3.34
C MET A 91 15.88 1.38 -3.52
N GLN A 92 16.91 2.23 -3.40
CA GLN A 92 18.30 1.78 -3.49
C GLN A 92 18.71 0.90 -2.30
N SER A 93 18.40 1.33 -1.08
CA SER A 93 18.75 0.60 0.15
C SER A 93 18.14 -0.81 0.20
N LEU A 94 16.96 -0.99 -0.38
CA LEU A 94 16.23 -2.25 -0.40
C LEU A 94 16.54 -3.13 -1.62
N GLY A 95 17.47 -2.72 -2.50
CA GLY A 95 17.89 -3.52 -3.67
C GLY A 95 16.97 -3.41 -4.89
N PHE A 96 16.25 -2.29 -5.04
CA PHE A 96 15.44 -1.95 -6.21
C PHE A 96 16.11 -0.87 -7.07
N GLU A 97 17.42 -1.00 -7.34
CA GLU A 97 18.22 0.03 -8.02
C GLU A 97 17.69 0.38 -9.40
N ASN A 98 17.22 -0.63 -10.15
CA ASN A 98 16.58 -0.45 -11.45
C ASN A 98 15.33 0.44 -11.39
N TYR A 99 14.55 0.34 -10.31
CA TYR A 99 13.41 1.24 -10.07
C TYR A 99 13.89 2.63 -9.67
N ALA A 100 14.89 2.74 -8.79
CA ALA A 100 15.44 4.02 -8.35
C ALA A 100 15.96 4.87 -9.53
N GLU A 101 16.69 4.27 -10.46
CA GLU A 101 17.21 4.97 -11.64
C GLU A 101 16.08 5.50 -12.54
N ALA A 102 15.08 4.66 -12.83
CA ALA A 102 13.92 5.05 -13.62
C ALA A 102 13.11 6.16 -12.95
N LEU A 103 12.87 6.04 -11.64
CA LEU A 103 12.12 7.02 -10.86
C LEU A 103 12.87 8.34 -10.72
N LYS A 104 14.21 8.35 -10.69
CA LYS A 104 15.01 9.57 -10.67
C LYS A 104 14.81 10.39 -11.94
N MET A 105 14.80 9.75 -13.10
CA MET A 105 14.48 10.40 -14.37
C MET A 105 13.04 10.96 -14.36
N TYR A 106 12.09 10.18 -13.85
CA TYR A 106 10.70 10.60 -13.74
C TYR A 106 10.52 11.81 -12.82
N LEU A 107 11.16 11.82 -11.65
CA LEU A 107 11.12 12.92 -10.68
C LEU A 107 11.69 14.21 -11.28
N HIS A 108 12.79 14.10 -12.03
CA HIS A 108 13.37 15.25 -12.73
C HIS A 108 12.37 15.86 -13.72
N ARG A 109 11.80 15.04 -14.60
CA ARG A 109 10.77 15.46 -15.59
C ARG A 109 9.53 16.07 -14.93
N TYR A 110 9.08 15.49 -13.81
CA TYR A 110 7.95 15.99 -13.05
C TYR A 110 8.21 17.40 -12.49
N ARG A 111 9.44 17.67 -12.03
CA ARG A 111 9.85 19.00 -11.55
C ARG A 111 9.89 20.02 -12.71
N GLU A 112 10.40 19.64 -13.88
CA GLU A 112 10.44 20.52 -15.06
C GLU A 112 9.04 20.96 -15.54
N VAL A 113 8.07 20.05 -15.54
CA VAL A 113 6.70 20.35 -16.01
C VAL A 113 5.91 21.21 -15.01
N ARG A 114 6.28 21.20 -13.74
CA ARG A 114 5.57 21.92 -12.66
C ARG A 114 6.18 23.28 -12.31
N ILE A 115 7.29 23.66 -12.96
CA ILE A 115 7.90 25.00 -12.90
C ILE A 115 7.45 25.77 -14.14
#